data_AF-A0A8H4UVT2-F1
#
_entry.id   AF-A0A8H4UVT2-F1
#
_cell.length_a   1.000
_cell.length_b   1.000
_cell.length_c   1.000
_cell.angle_alpha   90.00
_cell.angle_beta   90.00
_cell.angle_gamma   90.00
#
_symmetry.space_group_name_H-M   'P 1'
#
loop_
_entity.id
_entity.type
_entity.pdbx_description
1 polymer ?
#
loop_
_entity_poly.entity_id
_entity_poly.type
_entity_poly.pdbx_seq_one_letter_code
_entity_poly.pdbx_strand_id
1 'polypeptide(L)'
;SLPVQENYAENIKEHQILAPLLEFTFDFLQKSHGKLVDASRFEIRSWEPTDEPSERDTQWLLIHLYYLSLKHLSLLTKNWWIDSKKRIKGPVETWTQKYITPSIIEDALKGVSTWIQTQEDDDERPLTVKVSHRTAELVASIPVDEDSPPVAMAISLPPAYPLQPAIVTGRSRVLVDEKKWRSWMLIIQGVIMFSNGNLVDGLLAFRRNVQGALKGQSECAICYSVISTDMQTPNKR
;
A
#
# COMPACT_ATOMS: atom_id res chain seq x y z
N SER A 1 -6.42 9.07 -14.99
CA SER A 1 -5.00 8.76 -15.25
C SER A 1 -4.20 9.04 -13.98
N LEU A 2 -3.04 8.40 -13.79
CA LEU A 2 -2.19 8.62 -12.61
C LEU A 2 -1.79 10.10 -12.42
N PRO A 3 -1.39 10.86 -13.47
CA PRO A 3 -1.05 12.27 -13.30
C PRO A 3 -2.21 13.14 -12.80
N VAL A 4 -3.45 12.81 -13.17
CA VAL A 4 -4.63 13.54 -12.69
C VAL A 4 -4.84 13.28 -11.19
N GLN A 5 -4.64 12.05 -10.73
CA GLN A 5 -4.74 11.71 -9.31
C GLN A 5 -3.66 12.42 -8.49
N GLU A 6 -2.42 12.46 -9.00
CA GLU A 6 -1.30 13.17 -8.37
C GLU A 6 -1.59 14.68 -8.27
N ASN A 7 -2.07 15.31 -9.35
CA ASN A 7 -2.46 16.73 -9.33
C ASN A 7 -3.54 17.04 -8.27
N TYR A 8 -4.55 16.17 -8.13
CA TYR A 8 -5.57 16.36 -7.09
C TYR A 8 -5.00 16.17 -5.68
N ALA A 9 -4.14 15.17 -5.48
CA ALA A 9 -3.49 14.93 -4.18
C ALA A 9 -2.57 16.12 -3.79
N GLU A 10 -1.84 16.68 -4.75
CA GLU A 10 -1.03 17.88 -4.57
C GLU A 10 -1.89 19.10 -4.23
N ASN A 11 -3.00 19.32 -4.96
CA ASN A 11 -3.90 20.42 -4.68
C ASN A 11 -4.51 20.34 -3.27
N ILE A 12 -4.96 19.15 -2.85
CA ILE A 12 -5.49 18.91 -1.48
C ILE A 12 -4.43 19.18 -0.42
N LYS A 13 -3.17 18.78 -0.68
CA LYS A 13 -2.04 19.01 0.21
C LYS A 13 -1.68 20.49 0.32
N GLU A 14 -1.59 21.19 -0.81
CA GLU A 14 -1.26 22.61 -0.89
C GLU A 14 -2.25 23.47 -0.10
N HIS A 15 -3.54 23.16 -0.22
CA HIS A 15 -4.62 23.88 0.45
C HIS A 15 -4.92 23.36 1.86
N GLN A 16 -4.18 22.35 2.35
CA GLN A 16 -4.32 21.75 3.68
C GLN A 16 -5.75 21.33 4.03
N ILE A 17 -6.53 20.88 3.04
CA ILE A 17 -7.97 20.62 3.18
C ILE A 17 -8.24 19.35 4.00
N LEU A 18 -7.37 18.33 3.87
CA LEU A 18 -7.63 17.01 4.42
C LEU A 18 -7.60 16.97 5.95
N ALA A 19 -6.66 17.67 6.60
CA ALA A 19 -6.53 17.59 8.06
C ALA A 19 -7.76 18.16 8.80
N PRO A 20 -8.27 19.37 8.48
CA PRO A 20 -9.52 19.88 9.06
C PRO A 20 -10.73 18.99 8.80
N LEU A 21 -10.82 18.39 7.60
CA LEU A 21 -11.88 17.43 7.28
C LEU A 21 -11.83 16.21 8.19
N LEU A 22 -10.64 15.63 8.42
CA LEU A 22 -10.47 14.47 9.28
C LEU A 22 -10.71 14.80 10.75
N GLU A 23 -10.29 15.97 11.21
CA GLU A 23 -10.62 16.47 12.56
C GLU A 23 -12.13 16.58 12.74
N PHE A 24 -12.83 17.27 11.84
CA PHE A 24 -14.29 17.35 11.86
C PHE A 24 -14.94 15.98 11.80
N THR A 25 -14.44 15.08 10.94
CA THR A 25 -14.95 13.71 10.80
C THR A 25 -14.94 12.98 12.14
N PHE A 26 -13.81 12.96 12.84
CA PHE A 26 -13.70 12.20 14.08
C PHE A 26 -14.28 12.91 15.30
N ASP A 27 -14.40 14.22 15.27
CA ASP A 27 -15.19 14.97 16.26
C ASP A 27 -16.69 14.67 16.09
N PHE A 28 -17.20 14.64 14.85
CA PHE A 28 -18.61 14.35 14.57
C PHE A 28 -19.00 12.90 14.81
N LEU A 29 -18.12 11.95 14.45
CA LEU A 29 -18.35 10.52 14.69
C LEU A 29 -18.20 10.12 16.16
N GLN A 30 -17.75 11.02 17.04
CA GLN A 30 -17.61 10.75 18.46
C GLN A 30 -18.93 10.96 19.21
N LYS A 31 -19.44 9.91 19.84
CA LYS A 31 -20.63 9.95 20.71
C LYS A 31 -20.29 10.46 22.11
N SER A 32 -21.34 10.72 22.91
CA SER A 32 -21.23 10.91 24.36
C SER A 32 -20.38 9.79 24.98
N HIS A 33 -19.40 10.15 25.83
CA HIS A 33 -18.38 9.27 26.41
C HIS A 33 -17.18 8.91 25.51
N GLY A 34 -17.00 9.58 24.37
CA GLY A 34 -15.78 9.51 23.59
C GLY A 34 -15.65 8.28 22.67
N LYS A 35 -16.71 7.47 22.56
CA LYS A 35 -16.77 6.30 21.67
C LYS A 35 -17.18 6.71 20.27
N LEU A 36 -16.49 6.18 19.26
CA LEU A 36 -16.87 6.39 17.86
C LEU A 36 -18.14 5.60 17.48
N VAL A 37 -18.90 6.13 16.51
CA VAL A 37 -20.07 5.48 15.91
C VAL A 37 -19.74 4.08 15.40
N ASP A 38 -20.70 3.16 15.48
CA ASP A 38 -20.54 1.82 14.92
C ASP A 38 -20.73 1.86 13.39
N ALA A 39 -19.62 1.71 12.65
CA ALA A 39 -19.62 1.75 11.19
C ALA A 39 -20.15 0.48 10.52
N SER A 40 -20.43 -0.61 11.26
CA SER A 40 -20.92 -1.86 10.67
C SER A 40 -22.30 -1.75 9.99
N ARG A 41 -23.04 -0.67 10.27
CA ARG A 41 -24.38 -0.40 9.72
C ARG A 41 -24.37 0.54 8.50
N PHE A 42 -23.19 0.85 7.99
CA PHE A 42 -22.99 1.76 6.88
C PHE A 42 -22.30 1.03 5.72
N GLU A 43 -22.66 1.41 4.50
CA GLU A 43 -21.93 0.94 3.33
C GLU A 43 -20.64 1.77 3.19
N ILE A 44 -19.49 1.15 3.43
CA ILE A 44 -18.21 1.88 3.49
C ILE A 44 -17.76 2.36 2.10
N ARG A 45 -18.05 1.56 1.07
CA ARG A 45 -17.49 1.70 -0.28
C ARG A 45 -18.24 2.67 -1.17
N SER A 46 -19.43 3.10 -0.76
CA SER A 46 -20.30 3.98 -1.52
C SER A 46 -21.01 4.94 -0.57
N TRP A 47 -21.46 6.04 -1.15
CA TRP A 47 -22.37 6.97 -0.52
C TRP A 47 -23.23 7.59 -1.61
N GLU A 48 -24.50 7.82 -1.31
CA GLU A 48 -25.42 8.51 -2.21
C GLU A 48 -26.08 9.67 -1.47
N PRO A 49 -26.24 10.84 -2.13
CA PRO A 49 -26.92 11.98 -1.54
C PRO A 49 -28.41 11.70 -1.33
N THR A 50 -28.96 12.25 -0.25
CA THR A 50 -30.37 12.19 0.09
C THR A 50 -30.97 13.59 0.09
N ASP A 51 -32.23 13.72 -0.32
CA ASP A 51 -32.91 15.03 -0.39
C ASP A 51 -33.04 15.72 0.97
N GLU A 52 -33.24 14.94 2.05
CA GLU A 52 -33.34 15.43 3.42
C GLU A 52 -32.25 14.76 4.30
N PRO A 53 -31.02 15.31 4.33
CA PRO A 53 -29.90 14.66 5.02
C PRO A 53 -30.08 14.69 6.54
N SER A 54 -30.06 13.50 7.14
CA SER A 54 -30.07 13.31 8.59
C SER A 54 -28.66 13.28 9.19
N GLU A 55 -28.58 13.23 10.53
CA GLU A 55 -27.31 12.96 11.22
C GLU A 55 -26.68 11.65 10.74
N ARG A 56 -27.50 10.61 10.51
CA ARG A 56 -27.04 9.32 10.01
C ARG A 56 -26.42 9.46 8.61
N ASP A 57 -27.01 10.25 7.74
CA ASP A 57 -26.50 10.44 6.37
C ASP A 57 -25.18 11.21 6.38
N THR A 58 -25.04 12.16 7.31
CA THR A 58 -23.76 12.85 7.56
C THR A 58 -22.70 11.88 8.08
N GLN A 59 -23.04 10.99 9.02
CA GLN A 59 -22.13 9.94 9.48
C GLN A 59 -21.70 9.03 8.33
N TRP A 60 -22.64 8.62 7.48
CA TRP A 60 -22.37 7.78 6.31
C TRP A 60 -21.38 8.45 5.35
N LEU A 61 -21.64 9.72 5.01
CA LEU A 61 -20.77 10.51 4.15
C LEU A 61 -19.35 10.60 4.72
N LEU A 62 -19.22 10.95 6.00
CA LEU A 62 -17.91 11.12 6.64
C LEU A 62 -17.13 9.81 6.73
N ILE A 63 -17.81 8.69 7.01
CA ILE A 63 -17.22 7.35 6.98
C ILE A 63 -16.70 7.02 5.58
N HIS A 64 -17.51 7.28 4.55
CA HIS A 64 -17.14 7.05 3.17
C HIS A 64 -15.96 7.94 2.72
N LEU A 65 -15.99 9.23 3.06
CA LEU A 65 -14.89 10.16 2.77
C LEU A 65 -13.60 9.77 3.48
N TYR A 66 -13.68 9.27 4.71
CA TYR A 66 -12.51 8.73 5.41
C TYR A 66 -11.95 7.49 4.71
N TYR A 67 -12.81 6.57 4.27
CA TYR A 67 -12.40 5.42 3.46
C TYR A 67 -11.71 5.85 2.15
N LEU A 68 -12.28 6.82 1.43
CA LEU A 68 -11.66 7.37 0.22
C LEU A 68 -10.32 8.05 0.50
N SER A 69 -10.20 8.75 1.64
CA SER A 69 -8.96 9.38 2.08
C SER A 69 -7.87 8.32 2.29
N LEU A 70 -8.18 7.23 3.00
CA LEU A 70 -7.23 6.13 3.18
C LEU A 70 -6.91 5.39 1.87
N LYS A 71 -7.84 5.32 0.92
CA LYS A 71 -7.63 4.63 -0.36
C LYS A 71 -6.80 5.45 -1.34
N HIS A 72 -7.04 6.75 -1.42
CA HIS A 72 -6.47 7.62 -2.47
C HIS A 72 -5.39 8.58 -1.96
N LEU A 73 -5.35 8.85 -0.66
CA LEU A 73 -4.47 9.83 -0.01
C LEU A 73 -3.80 9.21 1.22
N SER A 74 -3.48 7.91 1.16
CA SER A 74 -3.07 7.10 2.32
C SER A 74 -1.89 7.71 3.07
N LEU A 75 -0.91 8.26 2.36
CA LEU A 75 0.23 8.94 2.97
C LEU A 75 -0.18 10.23 3.72
N LEU A 76 -1.05 11.05 3.13
CA LEU A 76 -1.51 12.29 3.78
C LEU A 76 -2.38 11.97 5.01
N THR A 77 -3.30 11.01 4.89
CA THR A 77 -4.13 10.55 6.01
C THR A 77 -3.28 9.94 7.12
N LYS A 78 -2.26 9.15 6.77
CA LYS A 78 -1.31 8.60 7.74
C LYS A 78 -0.53 9.69 8.46
N ASN A 79 -0.06 10.73 7.77
CA ASN A 79 0.67 11.84 8.39
C ASN A 79 -0.22 12.57 9.41
N TRP A 80 -1.46 12.90 9.04
CA TRP A 80 -2.44 13.45 9.99
C TRP A 80 -2.63 12.56 11.22
N TRP A 81 -2.77 11.24 11.02
CA TRP A 81 -2.94 10.29 12.13
C TRP A 81 -1.69 10.19 13.02
N ILE A 82 -0.49 10.27 12.43
CA ILE A 82 0.77 10.26 13.18
C ILE A 82 0.85 11.48 14.11
N ASP A 83 0.48 12.65 13.59
CA ASP A 83 0.55 13.95 14.27
C ASP A 83 -0.64 14.19 15.22
N SER A 84 -1.68 13.36 15.12
CA SER A 84 -2.86 13.43 15.98
C SER A 84 -2.55 13.18 17.46
N LYS A 85 -3.27 13.87 18.34
CA LYS A 85 -3.19 13.70 19.79
C LYS A 85 -3.51 12.26 20.19
N LYS A 86 -2.87 11.73 21.25
CA LYS A 86 -3.08 10.35 21.75
C LYS A 86 -4.55 9.96 21.95
N ARG A 87 -5.38 10.92 22.39
CA ARG A 87 -6.83 10.74 22.60
C ARG A 87 -7.62 10.45 21.32
N ILE A 88 -7.11 10.83 20.15
CA ILE A 88 -7.70 10.57 18.83
C ILE A 88 -6.99 9.36 18.19
N LYS A 89 -5.66 9.36 18.23
CA LYS A 89 -4.81 8.38 17.52
C LYS A 89 -5.20 6.92 17.79
N GLY A 90 -5.34 6.54 19.06
CA GLY A 90 -5.66 5.16 19.45
C GLY A 90 -7.09 4.73 19.11
N PRO A 91 -8.12 5.51 19.47
CA PRO A 91 -9.50 5.23 19.07
C PRO A 91 -9.70 5.16 17.57
N VAL A 92 -9.11 6.09 16.80
CA VAL A 92 -9.15 6.07 15.33
C VAL A 92 -8.50 4.81 14.79
N GLU A 93 -7.29 4.45 15.24
CA GLU A 93 -6.62 3.23 14.77
C GLU A 93 -7.48 1.98 15.02
N THR A 94 -7.98 1.80 16.24
CA THR A 94 -8.82 0.63 16.60
C THR A 94 -10.11 0.59 15.79
N TRP A 95 -10.73 1.75 15.54
CA TRP A 95 -11.95 1.86 14.78
C TRP A 95 -11.73 1.56 13.29
N THR A 96 -10.64 2.10 12.72
CA THR A 96 -10.22 1.86 11.33
C THR A 96 -9.91 0.39 11.11
N GLN A 97 -9.16 -0.24 12.02
CA GLN A 97 -8.86 -1.69 12.00
C GLN A 97 -10.15 -2.52 11.88
N LYS A 98 -11.18 -2.14 12.64
CA LYS A 98 -12.42 -2.91 12.73
C LYS A 98 -13.33 -2.72 11.52
N TYR A 99 -13.51 -1.48 11.06
CA TYR A 99 -14.59 -1.16 10.12
C TYR A 99 -14.13 -0.81 8.71
N ILE A 100 -12.91 -0.29 8.54
CA ILE A 100 -12.46 0.28 7.26
C ILE A 100 -11.38 -0.58 6.62
N THR A 101 -10.38 -1.00 7.40
CA THR A 101 -9.25 -1.81 6.92
C THR A 101 -9.66 -3.07 6.16
N PRO A 102 -10.71 -3.84 6.55
CA PRO A 102 -11.12 -5.02 5.79
C PRO A 102 -11.45 -4.71 4.32
N SER A 103 -12.15 -3.61 4.06
CA SER A 103 -12.50 -3.20 2.68
C SER A 103 -11.27 -2.74 1.90
N ILE A 104 -10.34 -2.03 2.54
CA ILE A 104 -9.11 -1.57 1.90
C ILE A 104 -8.19 -2.76 1.54
N ILE A 105 -8.04 -3.72 2.45
CA ILE A 105 -7.24 -4.94 2.22
C ILE A 105 -7.84 -5.75 1.08
N GLU A 106 -9.16 -5.95 1.08
CA GLU A 106 -9.85 -6.67 0.02
C GLU A 106 -9.60 -6.04 -1.35
N ASP A 107 -9.71 -4.70 -1.45
CA ASP A 107 -9.44 -3.97 -2.68
C ASP A 107 -8.00 -4.09 -3.14
N ALA A 108 -7.04 -3.95 -2.22
CA ALA A 108 -5.62 -4.05 -2.54
C ALA A 108 -5.27 -5.46 -3.06
N LEU A 109 -5.76 -6.51 -2.39
CA LEU A 109 -5.52 -7.89 -2.79
C LEU A 109 -6.23 -8.25 -4.10
N LYS A 110 -7.48 -7.81 -4.28
CA LYS A 110 -8.19 -7.98 -5.55
C LYS A 110 -7.48 -7.30 -6.70
N GLY A 111 -6.96 -6.09 -6.48
CA GLY A 111 -6.13 -5.36 -7.46
C GLY A 111 -4.91 -6.17 -7.89
N VAL A 112 -4.20 -6.79 -6.95
CA VAL A 112 -3.09 -7.70 -7.26
C VAL A 112 -3.57 -8.92 -8.05
N SER A 113 -4.64 -9.59 -7.63
CA SER A 113 -5.20 -10.74 -8.34
C SER A 113 -5.60 -10.43 -9.78
N THR A 114 -6.21 -9.26 -10.02
CA THR A 114 -6.55 -8.80 -11.38
C THR A 114 -5.30 -8.48 -12.19
N TRP A 115 -4.30 -7.80 -11.59
CA TRP A 115 -3.05 -7.48 -12.28
C TRP A 115 -2.26 -8.72 -12.70
N ILE A 116 -2.27 -9.79 -11.88
CA ILE A 116 -1.62 -11.07 -12.23
C ILE A 116 -2.23 -11.64 -13.52
N GLN A 117 -3.55 -11.53 -13.71
CA GLN A 117 -4.22 -12.05 -14.91
C GLN A 117 -3.83 -11.30 -16.19
N THR A 118 -3.24 -10.10 -16.08
CA THR A 118 -2.75 -9.33 -17.23
C THR A 118 -1.27 -9.56 -17.52
N GLN A 119 -0.57 -10.39 -16.73
CA GLN A 119 0.83 -10.71 -16.99
C GLN A 119 0.89 -11.82 -18.06
N GLU A 120 1.67 -11.59 -19.11
CA GLU A 120 1.97 -12.60 -20.12
C GLU A 120 3.00 -13.61 -19.59
N ASP A 121 2.82 -14.89 -19.92
CA ASP A 121 3.68 -16.01 -19.50
C ASP A 121 4.96 -16.16 -20.35
N ASP A 122 5.33 -15.15 -21.14
CA ASP A 122 6.45 -15.23 -22.11
C ASP A 122 7.84 -15.02 -21.48
N ASP A 123 7.91 -14.81 -20.16
CA ASP A 123 9.17 -14.75 -19.43
C ASP A 123 9.67 -16.16 -19.10
N GLU A 124 10.92 -16.48 -19.44
CA GLU A 124 11.60 -17.75 -19.08
C GLU A 124 11.55 -18.04 -17.56
N ARG A 125 11.39 -16.99 -16.73
CA ARG A 125 11.33 -17.07 -15.27
C ARG A 125 10.17 -16.20 -14.76
N PRO A 126 8.92 -16.69 -14.83
CA PRO A 126 7.75 -15.87 -14.54
C PRO A 126 7.67 -15.53 -13.05
N LEU A 127 7.19 -14.32 -12.76
CA LEU A 127 6.84 -13.91 -11.41
C LEU A 127 5.55 -14.63 -10.99
N THR A 128 5.66 -15.55 -10.04
CA THR A 128 4.50 -16.21 -9.43
C THR A 128 4.07 -15.46 -8.18
N VAL A 129 2.77 -15.18 -8.04
CA VAL A 129 2.21 -14.53 -6.84
C VAL A 129 1.03 -15.34 -6.30
N LYS A 130 1.10 -15.69 -5.02
CA LYS A 130 0.03 -16.37 -4.28
C LYS A 130 -0.60 -15.40 -3.29
N VAL A 131 -1.91 -15.18 -3.38
CA VAL A 131 -2.66 -14.25 -2.53
C VAL A 131 -3.47 -15.01 -1.49
N SER A 132 -3.36 -14.60 -0.23
CA SER A 132 -4.13 -15.14 0.90
C SER A 132 -4.98 -14.04 1.52
N HIS A 133 -6.26 -14.00 1.14
CA HIS A 133 -7.23 -13.03 1.68
C HIS A 133 -7.43 -13.18 3.20
N ARG A 134 -7.40 -14.42 3.71
CA ARG A 134 -7.63 -14.68 5.14
C ARG A 134 -6.53 -14.12 6.04
N THR A 135 -5.28 -14.19 5.59
CA THR A 135 -4.12 -13.71 6.36
C THR A 135 -3.66 -12.32 5.94
N ALA A 136 -4.39 -11.67 5.02
CA ALA A 136 -4.03 -10.40 4.42
C ALA A 136 -2.57 -10.37 3.93
N GLU A 137 -2.13 -11.45 3.27
CA GLU A 137 -0.75 -11.64 2.84
C GLU A 137 -0.70 -12.10 1.39
N LEU A 138 0.35 -11.71 0.68
CA LEU A 138 0.73 -12.31 -0.59
C LEU A 138 2.19 -12.77 -0.54
N VAL A 139 2.49 -13.84 -1.28
CA VAL A 139 3.84 -14.39 -1.45
C VAL A 139 4.22 -14.31 -2.93
N ALA A 140 5.34 -13.67 -3.22
CA ALA A 140 5.90 -13.53 -4.56
C ALA A 140 7.16 -14.39 -4.68
N SER A 141 7.31 -15.09 -5.79
CA SER A 141 8.45 -15.97 -6.04
C SER A 141 8.87 -15.98 -7.51
N ILE A 142 10.18 -16.05 -7.76
CA ILE A 142 10.76 -16.19 -9.11
C ILE A 142 11.75 -17.37 -9.09
N PRO A 143 11.63 -18.32 -10.03
CA PRO A 143 12.57 -19.45 -10.12
C PRO A 143 13.98 -18.99 -10.54
N VAL A 144 15.01 -19.69 -10.06
CA VAL A 144 16.41 -19.41 -10.39
C VAL A 144 17.01 -20.51 -11.25
N ASP A 145 17.00 -21.73 -10.75
CA ASP A 145 17.36 -22.97 -11.45
C ASP A 145 16.50 -24.10 -10.86
N GLU A 146 16.55 -25.29 -11.46
CA GLU A 146 15.71 -26.42 -11.05
C GLU A 146 16.09 -26.99 -9.67
N ASP A 147 17.36 -26.86 -9.28
CA ASP A 147 17.91 -27.47 -8.06
C ASP A 147 17.86 -26.53 -6.84
N SER A 148 17.59 -25.24 -7.05
CA SER A 148 17.52 -24.22 -6.00
C SER A 148 16.07 -23.83 -5.69
N PRO A 149 15.76 -23.50 -4.42
CA PRO A 149 14.48 -22.89 -4.10
C PRO A 149 14.32 -21.56 -4.87
N PRO A 150 13.08 -21.16 -5.22
CA PRO A 150 12.87 -19.87 -5.84
C PRO A 150 13.27 -18.73 -4.90
N VAL A 151 13.69 -17.59 -5.44
CA VAL A 151 13.81 -16.36 -4.63
C VAL A 151 12.40 -15.91 -4.30
N ALA A 152 12.13 -15.65 -3.02
CA ALA A 152 10.77 -15.37 -2.58
C ALA A 152 10.70 -14.34 -1.45
N MET A 153 9.67 -13.51 -1.49
CA MET A 153 9.32 -12.55 -0.44
C MET A 153 7.81 -12.61 -0.16
N ALA A 154 7.38 -12.06 0.96
CA ALA A 154 5.98 -11.86 1.28
C ALA A 154 5.69 -10.40 1.61
N ILE A 155 4.49 -9.94 1.26
CA ILE A 155 3.94 -8.66 1.66
C ILE A 155 2.73 -8.94 2.55
N SER A 156 2.78 -8.50 3.80
CA SER A 156 1.70 -8.66 4.78
C SER A 156 1.08 -7.30 5.08
N LEU A 157 -0.25 -7.23 5.08
CA LEU A 157 -1.01 -6.02 5.40
C LEU A 157 -1.44 -6.10 6.88
N PRO A 158 -0.94 -5.21 7.76
CA PRO A 158 -1.26 -5.27 9.19
C PRO A 158 -2.73 -4.92 9.44
N PRO A 159 -3.28 -5.25 10.64
CA PRO A 159 -4.67 -4.95 10.97
C PRO A 159 -5.06 -3.48 10.82
N ALA A 160 -4.11 -2.55 11.02
CA ALA A 160 -4.31 -1.10 10.86
C ALA A 160 -3.87 -0.57 9.49
N TYR A 161 -3.72 -1.41 8.47
CA TYR A 161 -3.45 -0.95 7.12
C TYR A 161 -4.59 -0.03 6.62
N PRO A 162 -4.30 1.12 5.98
CA PRO A 162 -2.99 1.64 5.59
C PRO A 162 -2.37 2.67 6.56
N LEU A 163 -2.96 2.90 7.75
CA LEU A 163 -2.34 3.75 8.78
C LEU A 163 -0.97 3.18 9.20
N GLN A 164 -0.93 1.86 9.38
CA GLN A 164 0.31 1.10 9.47
C GLN A 164 0.74 0.65 8.07
N PRO A 165 2.04 0.75 7.72
CA PRO A 165 2.51 0.39 6.39
C PRO A 165 2.40 -1.12 6.14
N ALA A 166 2.31 -1.51 4.87
CA ALA A 166 2.57 -2.90 4.48
C ALA A 166 3.97 -3.32 4.95
N ILE A 167 4.12 -4.59 5.32
CA ILE A 167 5.37 -5.15 5.82
C ILE A 167 5.92 -6.12 4.77
N VAL A 168 7.18 -5.92 4.37
CA VAL A 168 7.85 -6.80 3.40
C VAL A 168 8.85 -7.70 4.11
N THR A 169 8.71 -9.01 3.94
CA THR A 169 9.57 -10.01 4.59
C THR A 169 10.16 -10.98 3.58
N GLY A 170 11.42 -11.37 3.80
CA GLY A 170 12.06 -12.37 2.96
C GLY A 170 11.61 -13.79 3.31
N ARG A 171 11.37 -14.62 2.28
CA ARG A 171 11.01 -16.04 2.43
C ARG A 171 12.14 -16.97 1.99
N SER A 172 12.81 -16.64 0.89
CA SER A 172 13.92 -17.42 0.34
C SER A 172 14.90 -16.50 -0.36
N ARG A 173 16.18 -16.57 0.04
CA ARG A 173 17.28 -15.74 -0.45
C ARG A 173 18.34 -16.63 -1.11
N VAL A 174 18.44 -16.56 -2.43
CA VAL A 174 19.35 -17.42 -3.23
C VAL A 174 20.40 -16.62 -4.00
N LEU A 175 20.03 -15.47 -4.57
CA LEU A 175 20.88 -14.74 -5.53
C LEU A 175 21.88 -13.76 -4.91
N VAL A 176 21.67 -13.38 -3.66
CA VAL A 176 22.38 -12.26 -3.04
C VAL A 176 22.71 -12.57 -1.58
N ASP A 177 23.72 -11.87 -1.07
CA ASP A 177 24.04 -11.91 0.35
C ASP A 177 22.91 -11.30 1.23
N GLU A 178 23.00 -11.54 2.52
CA GLU A 178 22.02 -11.08 3.51
C GLU A 178 21.87 -9.56 3.55
N LYS A 179 22.96 -8.82 3.32
CA LYS A 179 22.95 -7.35 3.39
C LYS A 179 22.15 -6.77 2.24
N LYS A 180 22.42 -7.22 1.01
CA LYS A 180 21.69 -6.80 -0.20
C LYS A 180 20.23 -7.23 -0.13
N TRP A 181 19.93 -8.43 0.37
CA TRP A 181 18.56 -8.87 0.55
C TRP A 181 17.75 -8.03 1.54
N ARG A 182 18.33 -7.68 2.70
CA ARG A 182 17.68 -6.76 3.65
C ARG A 182 17.43 -5.39 3.03
N SER A 183 18.39 -4.89 2.25
CA SER A 183 18.23 -3.65 1.50
C SER A 183 17.07 -3.74 0.51
N TRP A 184 16.93 -4.84 -0.22
CA TRP A 184 15.77 -5.06 -1.11
C TRP A 184 14.44 -5.01 -0.35
N MET A 185 14.32 -5.71 0.78
CA MET A 185 13.07 -5.70 1.56
C MET A 185 12.69 -4.29 2.02
N LEU A 186 13.67 -3.51 2.51
CA LEU A 186 13.46 -2.13 2.93
C LEU A 186 13.05 -1.21 1.76
N ILE A 187 13.73 -1.33 0.62
CA ILE A 187 13.45 -0.52 -0.57
C ILE A 187 12.06 -0.86 -1.11
N ILE A 188 11.72 -2.13 -1.23
CA ILE A 188 10.40 -2.58 -1.73
C ILE A 188 9.29 -2.09 -0.79
N GLN A 189 9.49 -2.16 0.53
CA GLN A 189 8.55 -1.59 1.49
C GLN A 189 8.40 -0.07 1.32
N GLY A 190 9.51 0.63 1.08
CA GLY A 190 9.52 2.06 0.75
C GLY A 190 8.74 2.38 -0.52
N VAL A 191 8.97 1.62 -1.60
CA VAL A 191 8.24 1.76 -2.88
C VAL A 191 6.74 1.71 -2.64
N ILE A 192 6.25 0.68 -1.94
CA ILE A 192 4.82 0.53 -1.62
C ILE A 192 4.32 1.74 -0.81
N MET A 193 5.09 2.19 0.18
CA MET A 193 4.71 3.31 1.03
C MET A 193 4.62 4.64 0.25
N PHE A 194 5.51 4.87 -0.71
CA PHE A 194 5.53 6.10 -1.51
C PHE A 194 4.62 6.04 -2.74
N SER A 195 4.18 4.85 -3.17
CA SER A 195 3.19 4.66 -4.23
C SER A 195 1.75 4.56 -3.71
N ASN A 196 1.42 5.28 -2.63
CA ASN A 196 0.09 5.29 -2.02
C ASN A 196 -0.41 3.87 -1.62
N GLY A 197 0.49 2.95 -1.27
CA GLY A 197 0.16 1.58 -0.90
C GLY A 197 -0.03 0.62 -2.07
N ASN A 198 0.41 0.98 -3.28
CA ASN A 198 0.29 0.11 -4.45
C ASN A 198 1.24 -1.10 -4.34
N LEU A 199 0.64 -2.26 -4.06
CA LEU A 199 1.38 -3.53 -3.88
C LEU A 199 2.03 -4.01 -5.19
N VAL A 200 1.46 -3.66 -6.34
CA VAL A 200 2.00 -4.03 -7.66
C VAL A 200 3.37 -3.39 -7.89
N ASP A 201 3.55 -2.13 -7.48
CA ASP A 201 4.85 -1.45 -7.62
C ASP A 201 5.94 -2.15 -6.80
N GLY A 202 5.58 -2.67 -5.61
CA GLY A 202 6.46 -3.50 -4.80
C GLY A 202 6.82 -4.82 -5.48
N LEU A 203 5.85 -5.49 -6.11
CA LEU A 203 6.06 -6.72 -6.88
C LEU A 203 6.96 -6.50 -8.11
N LEU A 204 6.77 -5.39 -8.81
CA LEU A 204 7.61 -5.00 -9.94
C LEU A 204 9.02 -4.61 -9.52
N ALA A 205 9.19 -3.94 -8.37
CA ALA A 205 10.51 -3.68 -7.79
C ALA A 205 11.23 -5.00 -7.46
N PHE A 206 10.53 -5.98 -6.87
CA PHE A 206 11.08 -7.30 -6.62
C PHE A 206 11.51 -8.02 -7.90
N ARG A 207 10.67 -8.03 -8.93
CA ARG A 207 11.00 -8.63 -10.24
C ARG A 207 12.25 -8.01 -10.85
N ARG A 208 12.35 -6.67 -10.84
CA ARG A 208 13.52 -5.95 -11.34
C ARG A 208 14.80 -6.30 -10.58
N ASN A 209 14.73 -6.35 -9.26
CA ASN A 209 15.88 -6.70 -8.42
C ASN A 209 16.40 -8.12 -8.71
N VAL A 210 15.48 -9.09 -8.80
CA VAL A 210 15.81 -10.48 -9.13
C VAL A 210 16.41 -10.60 -10.54
N GLN A 211 15.78 -9.98 -11.54
CA GLN A 211 16.29 -9.98 -12.92
C GLN A 211 17.65 -9.30 -13.03
N GLY A 212 17.88 -8.20 -12.30
CA GLY A 212 19.18 -7.52 -12.25
C GLY A 212 20.27 -8.39 -11.64
N ALA A 213 19.97 -9.08 -10.54
CA ALA A 213 20.90 -10.01 -9.91
C ALA A 213 21.25 -11.20 -10.82
N LEU A 214 20.27 -11.76 -11.53
CA LEU A 214 20.50 -12.84 -12.51
C LEU A 214 21.40 -12.41 -13.67
N LYS A 215 21.34 -11.12 -14.06
CA LYS A 215 22.20 -10.53 -15.10
C LYS A 215 23.57 -10.10 -14.57
N GLY A 216 23.89 -10.35 -13.29
CA GLY A 216 25.13 -9.90 -12.66
C GLY A 216 25.24 -8.38 -12.50
N GLN A 217 24.11 -7.65 -12.59
CA GLN A 217 24.12 -6.19 -12.50
C GLN A 217 24.34 -5.76 -11.05
N SER A 218 25.20 -4.76 -10.89
CA SER A 218 25.39 -4.06 -9.62
C SER A 218 24.56 -2.79 -9.61
N GLU A 219 24.02 -2.45 -8.44
CA GLU A 219 23.27 -1.22 -8.25
C GLU A 219 24.19 -0.15 -7.65
N CYS A 220 23.94 1.11 -8.00
CA CYS A 220 24.61 2.24 -7.35
C CYS A 220 24.34 2.21 -5.83
N ALA A 221 25.38 2.24 -4.99
CA ALA A 221 25.19 2.22 -3.53
C ALA A 221 24.49 3.46 -2.95
N ILE A 222 24.28 4.51 -3.76
CA ILE A 222 23.72 5.80 -3.33
C ILE A 222 22.27 5.94 -3.80
N CYS A 223 22.02 5.77 -5.10
CA CYS A 223 20.68 5.94 -5.68
C CYS A 223 20.03 4.62 -6.11
N TYR A 224 20.76 3.50 -6.02
CA TYR A 224 20.29 2.14 -6.33
C TYR A 224 19.76 1.94 -7.76
N SER A 225 20.12 2.84 -8.69
CA SER A 225 19.95 2.62 -10.12
C SER A 225 20.82 1.45 -10.59
N VAL A 226 20.28 0.64 -11.52
CA VAL A 226 21.01 -0.44 -12.19
C VAL A 226 22.16 0.15 -13.00
N ILE A 227 23.38 -0.31 -12.73
CA ILE A 227 24.58 0.04 -13.50
C ILE A 227 24.97 -1.20 -14.31
N SER A 228 25.28 -1.04 -15.59
CA SER A 228 25.87 -2.12 -16.38
C SER A 228 27.26 -2.49 -15.84
N THR A 229 27.71 -3.69 -16.15
CA THR A 229 28.99 -4.25 -15.66
C THR A 229 30.21 -3.41 -16.04
N ASP A 230 30.10 -2.53 -17.04
CA ASP A 230 31.12 -1.59 -17.52
C ASP A 230 31.08 -0.21 -16.82
N MET A 231 30.22 -0.02 -15.81
CA MET A 231 30.00 1.26 -15.10
C MET A 231 29.55 2.41 -16.01
N GLN A 232 28.99 2.12 -17.18
CA GLN A 232 28.48 3.15 -18.09
C GLN A 232 26.97 3.35 -17.96
N THR A 233 26.50 4.58 -18.17
CA THR A 233 25.06 4.84 -18.33
C THR A 233 24.64 4.47 -19.76
N PRO A 234 23.38 4.02 -19.99
CA PRO A 234 22.89 3.71 -21.33
C PRO A 234 23.10 4.89 -22.28
N ASN A 235 23.85 4.69 -23.35
CA ASN A 235 23.98 5.70 -24.40
C ASN A 235 22.64 5.83 -25.13
N LYS A 236 22.05 7.04 -25.08
CA LYS A 236 20.91 7.38 -25.91
C LYS A 236 21.37 7.38 -27.37
N ARG A 237 20.88 6.43 -28.17
CA ARG A 237 20.72 6.59 -29.61
C ARG A 237 19.24 6.74 -29.92
#